data_AF-A0A534X8M1-F1
#
_entry.id   AF-A0A534X8M1-F1
#
_cell.length_a   1.000
_cell.length_b   1.000
_cell.length_c   1.000
_cell.angle_alpha   90.00
_cell.angle_beta   90.00
_cell.angle_gamma   90.00
#
_symmetry.space_group_name_H-M   'P 1'
#
loop_
_entity.id
_entity.type
_entity.pdbx_description
1 polymer ?
#
loop_
_entity_poly.entity_id
_entity_poly.type
_entity_poly.pdbx_seq_one_letter_code
_entity_poly.pdbx_strand_id
1 'polypeptide(L)' 'MQASELRERMAAAGIELPPELIDVVATAAGPMITSLDALLSLDLGDLEPFSPARRLPDDVG' A
#
# COMPACT_ATOMS: atom_id res chain seq x y z
N MET A 1 -10.66 1.64 -7.64
CA MET A 1 -10.37 0.18 -7.59
C MET A 1 -11.66 -0.62 -7.72
N GLN A 2 -11.67 -1.66 -8.55
CA GLN A 2 -12.81 -2.58 -8.69
C GLN A 2 -12.72 -3.74 -7.68
N ALA A 3 -13.84 -4.36 -7.31
CA ALA A 3 -13.87 -5.47 -6.33
C ALA A 3 -13.10 -6.71 -6.81
N SER A 4 -13.10 -6.99 -8.11
CA SER A 4 -12.31 -8.08 -8.73
C SER A 4 -10.81 -7.85 -8.56
N GLU A 5 -10.35 -6.63 -8.83
CA GLU A 5 -8.96 -6.20 -8.68
C GLU A 5 -8.51 -6.28 -7.21
N LEU A 6 -9.36 -5.84 -6.28
CA LEU A 6 -9.08 -5.94 -4.85
C LEU A 6 -8.94 -7.41 -4.41
N ARG A 7 -9.82 -8.30 -4.88
CA ARG A 7 -9.76 -9.74 -4.57
C ARG A 7 -8.42 -10.36 -4.99
N GLU A 8 -7.96 -10.07 -6.20
CA GLU A 8 -6.69 -10.58 -6.72
C GLU A 8 -5.50 -10.10 -5.88
N ARG A 9 -5.48 -8.80 -5.54
CA ARG A 9 -4.43 -8.22 -4.69
C ARG A 9 -4.43 -8.84 -3.28
N MET A 10 -5.60 -9.07 -2.69
CA MET A 10 -5.71 -9.70 -1.37
C MET A 10 -5.25 -11.16 -1.39
N ALA A 11 -5.63 -11.92 -2.42
CA ALA A 11 -5.15 -13.28 -2.60
C ALA A 11 -3.62 -13.33 -2.78
N ALA A 12 -3.04 -12.41 -3.54
CA ALA A 12 -1.58 -12.29 -3.70
C ALA A 12 -0.86 -11.94 -2.38
N ALA A 13 -1.53 -11.21 -1.48
CA ALA A 13 -1.04 -10.91 -0.14
C ALA A 13 -1.29 -12.06 0.87
N GLY A 14 -1.86 -13.18 0.44
CA GLY A 14 -2.23 -14.30 1.31
C GLY A 14 -3.39 -13.99 2.26
N ILE A 15 -4.18 -12.95 1.96
CA ILE A 15 -5.35 -12.56 2.73
C ILE A 15 -6.58 -13.22 2.10
N GLU A 16 -7.18 -14.15 2.83
CA GLU A 16 -8.46 -14.73 2.49
C GLU A 16 -9.58 -13.97 3.22
N LEU A 17 -10.48 -13.36 2.44
CA LEU A 17 -11.69 -12.74 2.95
C LEU A 17 -12.93 -13.42 2.37
N PRO A 18 -13.99 -13.55 3.17
CA PRO A 18 -15.31 -13.91 2.66
C PRO A 18 -15.70 -12.99 1.49
N PRO A 19 -16.25 -13.52 0.39
CA PRO A 19 -16.62 -12.74 -0.79
C PRO A 19 -17.50 -11.52 -0.47
N GLU A 20 -18.42 -11.67 0.48
CA GLU A 20 -19.32 -10.62 0.97
C GLU A 20 -18.62 -9.43 1.63
N LEU A 21 -17.39 -9.61 2.13
CA LEU A 21 -16.61 -8.52 2.72
C LEU A 21 -15.78 -7.76 1.70
N ILE A 22 -15.53 -8.34 0.52
CA ILE A 22 -14.68 -7.71 -0.51
C ILE A 22 -15.32 -6.41 -1.01
N ASP A 23 -16.63 -6.41 -1.25
CA ASP A 23 -17.35 -5.22 -1.70
C ASP A 23 -17.40 -4.13 -0.62
N VAL A 24 -17.47 -4.53 0.65
CA VAL A 24 -17.40 -3.62 1.80
C VAL A 24 -16.03 -2.94 1.86
N VAL A 25 -14.95 -3.70 1.75
CA VAL A 25 -13.59 -3.16 1.75
C VAL A 25 -13.34 -2.30 0.51
N ALA A 26 -13.80 -2.72 -0.67
CA ALA A 26 -13.70 -1.93 -1.90
C ALA A 26 -14.41 -0.58 -1.75
N THR A 27 -15.56 -0.54 -1.08
CA THR A 27 -16.30 0.69 -0.85
C THR A 27 -15.64 1.57 0.20
N ALA A 28 -15.23 0.99 1.34
CA ALA A 28 -14.71 1.76 2.48
C ALA A 28 -13.26 2.22 2.29
N ALA A 29 -12.41 1.35 1.74
CA ALA A 29 -10.96 1.58 1.62
C ALA A 29 -10.49 1.74 0.18
N GLY A 30 -11.33 1.47 -0.82
CA GLY A 30 -10.96 1.58 -2.24
C GLY A 30 -10.37 2.94 -2.64
N PRO A 31 -10.94 4.08 -2.22
CA PRO A 31 -10.35 5.40 -2.47
C PRO A 31 -8.96 5.56 -1.82
N MET A 32 -8.78 5.08 -0.59
CA MET A 32 -7.50 5.14 0.12
C MET A 32 -6.44 4.30 -0.60
N ILE A 33 -6.77 3.07 -0.99
CA ILE A 33 -5.85 2.17 -1.71
C ILE A 33 -5.48 2.77 -3.07
N THR A 34 -6.45 3.35 -3.79
CA THR A 34 -6.18 4.05 -5.05
C THR A 34 -5.25 5.26 -4.84
N SER A 35 -5.39 5.97 -3.73
CA SER A 35 -4.48 7.07 -3.36
C SER A 35 -3.05 6.57 -3.10
N LEU A 36 -2.91 5.42 -2.42
CA LEU A 36 -1.61 4.80 -2.17
C LEU A 36 -0.96 4.25 -3.45
N ASP A 37 -1.75 3.79 -4.43
CA ASP A 37 -1.22 3.37 -5.73
C ASP A 37 -0.48 4.51 -6.46
N ALA A 38 -0.81 5.77 -6.18
CA ALA A 38 -0.06 6.91 -6.71
C ALA A 38 1.42 6.91 -6.28
N LEU A 39 1.74 6.32 -5.12
CA LEU A 39 3.12 6.17 -4.65
C LEU A 39 3.95 5.25 -5.54
N LEU A 40 3.32 4.29 -6.23
CA LEU A 40 4.01 3.39 -7.16
C LEU A 40 4.52 4.08 -8.42
N SER A 41 3.97 5.27 -8.74
CA SER A 41 4.39 6.07 -9.89
C SER A 41 5.58 6.99 -9.59
N LEU A 42 6.00 7.07 -8.33
CA LEU A 42 7.13 7.89 -7.93
C LEU A 42 8.43 7.30 -8.48
N ASP A 43 9.25 8.14 -9.10
CA ASP A 43 10.63 7.77 -9.41
C ASP A 43 11.43 7.81 -8.11
N LEU A 44 11.79 6.63 -7.62
CA LEU A 44 12.57 6.47 -6.40
C LEU A 44 14.09 6.41 -6.66
N GLY A 45 14.52 6.31 -7.93
CA GLY A 45 15.92 6.37 -8.37
C GLY A 45 16.95 5.86 -7.37
N ASP A 46 17.85 6.76 -6.96
CA ASP A 46 18.97 6.50 -6.05
C ASP A 46 18.62 6.71 -4.56
N LEU A 47 17.33 6.78 -4.21
CA LEU A 47 16.91 6.96 -2.81
C LEU A 47 17.08 5.65 -2.03
N GLU A 48 17.86 5.73 -0.96
CA GLU A 48 17.97 4.64 0.00
C GLU A 48 16.67 4.49 0.81
N PRO A 49 16.15 3.27 0.99
CA PRO A 49 15.00 3.02 1.86
C PRO A 49 15.25 3.49 3.29
N PHE A 50 14.24 4.11 3.90
CA PHE A 50 14.33 4.48 5.31
C PHE A 50 14.51 3.24 6.20
N SER A 51 15.61 3.19 6.96
CA SER A 51 15.93 2.11 7.89
C SER A 51 16.04 2.65 9.32
N PRO A 52 15.02 2.45 10.18
CA PRO A 52 15.00 3.01 11.54
C PRO A 52 16.14 2.51 12.45
N ALA A 53 16.80 1.40 12.08
CA ALA A 53 17.92 0.84 12.82
C ALA A 53 19.22 1.64 12.66
N ARG A 54 19.35 2.45 11.59
CA ARG A 54 20.41 3.44 11.48
C ARG A 54 19.94 4.69 12.23
N ARG A 55 20.67 5.09 13.28
CA ARG A 55 20.43 6.39 13.92
C ARG A 55 20.48 7.45 12.82
N LEU A 56 19.45 8.30 12.79
CA LEU A 56 19.51 9.54 12.03
C LEU A 56 20.79 10.27 12.46
N PRO A 57 21.59 10.80 11.52
CA PRO A 57 22.68 11.69 11.89
C PRO A 57 22.07 12.80 12.74
N ASP A 58 22.68 13.12 13.89
CA ASP A 58 22.28 14.29 14.66
C ASP A 58 22.30 15.48 13.69
N ASP A 59 21.16 16.17 13.54
CA ASP A 59 21.07 17.34 12.68
C ASP A 59 22.23 18.28 13.05
N VAL A 60 23.10 18.52 12.07
CA VAL A 60 24.31 19.32 12.26
C VAL A 60 23.85 20.71 12.68
N GLY A 61 24.17 21.08 13.92
CA GLY A 61 23.80 22.35 14.56
C GLY A 61 24.42 23.58 13.92
#